data_AF-A0A2V7JIS4-F1
#
_entry.id   AF-A0A2V7JIS4-F1
#
_cell.length_a   1.000
_cell.length_b   1.000
_cell.length_c   1.000
_cell.angle_alpha   90.00
_cell.angle_beta   90.00
_cell.angle_gamma   90.00
#
_symmetry.space_group_name_H-M   'P 1'
#
loop_
_entity.id
_entity.type
_entity.pdbx_description
1 polymer ?
#
loop_
_entity_poly.entity_id
_entity_poly.type
_entity_poly.pdbx_seq_one_letter_code
_entity_poly.pdbx_strand_id
1 'polypeptide(L)'
;MRRTLFIGLFALLSPGFAQAQRQPYRVVFDLTSRDTLEQKAVLRWLREVGTSSPEAQMEVVMYGKGFELVMPERSAYIADVKEAMKNPNVTFKVCAIALRNNNIAQSQLLAGVQTVPDGIYELV
;
A
#
# COMPACT_ATOMS: atom_id res chain seq x y z
N MET A 1 -39.81 -42.44 -21.18
CA MET A 1 -38.35 -42.67 -21.06
C MET A 1 -37.49 -41.72 -21.90
N ARG A 2 -38.01 -41.08 -22.97
CA ARG A 2 -37.21 -40.19 -23.83
C ARG A 2 -37.07 -38.73 -23.35
N ARG A 3 -37.87 -38.28 -22.36
CA ARG A 3 -37.86 -36.90 -21.83
C ARG A 3 -36.96 -36.71 -20.60
N THR A 4 -36.79 -37.75 -19.78
CA THR A 4 -35.93 -37.71 -18.58
C THR A 4 -34.44 -37.77 -18.92
N LEU A 5 -34.09 -38.29 -20.10
CA LEU A 5 -32.71 -38.30 -20.62
C LEU A 5 -32.20 -36.90 -21.03
N PHE A 6 -33.11 -35.96 -21.36
CA PHE A 6 -32.70 -34.60 -21.75
C PHE A 6 -32.40 -33.68 -20.56
N ILE A 7 -32.97 -33.96 -19.38
CA ILE A 7 -32.79 -33.11 -18.18
C ILE A 7 -31.45 -33.41 -17.50
N GLY A 8 -30.95 -34.65 -17.58
CA GLY A 8 -29.63 -35.01 -17.03
C GLY A 8 -28.45 -34.45 -17.84
N LEU A 9 -28.63 -34.17 -19.13
CA LEU A 9 -27.55 -33.69 -20.00
C LEU A 9 -27.32 -32.17 -19.91
N PHE A 10 -28.31 -31.40 -19.45
CA PHE A 10 -28.18 -29.94 -19.32
C PHE A 10 -27.43 -29.51 -18.04
N ALA A 11 -27.40 -30.36 -17.01
CA ALA A 11 -26.68 -30.09 -15.76
C ALA A 11 -25.15 -30.25 -15.87
N LEU A 12 -24.65 -30.91 -16.92
CA LEU A 12 -23.22 -31.13 -17.17
C LEU A 12 -22.56 -30.04 -18.02
N LEU A 13 -23.33 -29.04 -18.47
CA LEU A 13 -22.87 -27.94 -19.33
C LEU A 13 -22.74 -26.60 -18.60
N SER A 14 -22.78 -26.57 -17.27
CA SER A 14 -22.36 -25.39 -16.52
C SER A 14 -20.83 -25.36 -16.52
N PRO A 15 -20.15 -24.50 -17.32
CA PRO A 15 -18.75 -24.21 -17.06
C PRO A 15 -18.71 -23.61 -15.66
N GLY A 16 -18.27 -24.41 -14.70
CA GLY A 16 -17.86 -23.91 -13.40
C GLY A 16 -16.66 -23.02 -13.63
N PHE A 17 -16.91 -21.75 -13.97
CA PHE A 17 -15.94 -20.69 -13.83
C PHE A 17 -15.71 -20.53 -12.33
N ALA A 18 -14.91 -21.42 -11.76
CA ALA A 18 -14.12 -21.12 -10.59
C ALA A 18 -13.17 -20.00 -11.02
N GLN A 19 -13.67 -18.75 -11.04
CA GLN A 19 -12.78 -17.62 -10.93
C GLN A 19 -12.10 -17.82 -9.58
N ALA A 20 -10.88 -18.35 -9.61
CA ALA A 20 -9.98 -18.25 -8.48
C ALA A 20 -10.02 -16.78 -8.06
N GLN A 21 -10.60 -16.48 -6.89
CA GLN A 21 -10.69 -15.12 -6.40
C GLN A 21 -9.24 -14.63 -6.33
N ARG A 22 -8.87 -13.74 -7.26
CA ARG A 22 -7.55 -13.10 -7.21
C ARG A 22 -7.52 -12.37 -5.88
N GLN A 23 -6.72 -12.89 -4.95
CA GLN A 23 -6.49 -12.20 -3.69
C GLN A 23 -5.99 -10.79 -4.03
N PRO A 24 -6.54 -9.74 -3.41
CA PRO A 24 -6.09 -8.38 -3.65
C PRO A 24 -4.57 -8.32 -3.43
N TYR A 25 -3.83 -7.86 -4.44
CA TYR A 25 -2.38 -7.73 -4.32
C TYR A 25 -2.07 -6.54 -3.43
N ARG A 26 -1.74 -6.82 -2.16
CA ARG A 26 -1.39 -5.82 -1.15
C ARG A 26 0.10 -5.87 -0.90
N VAL A 27 0.73 -4.70 -0.91
CA VAL A 27 2.16 -4.53 -0.65
C VAL A 27 2.32 -3.51 0.45
N VAL A 28 2.99 -3.90 1.53
CA VAL A 28 3.35 -3.01 2.62
C VAL A 28 4.86 -2.85 2.59
N PHE A 29 5.31 -1.61 2.41
CA PHE A 29 6.71 -1.22 2.49
C PHE A 29 6.99 -0.72 3.90
N ASP A 30 7.93 -1.36 4.59
CA ASP A 30 8.46 -0.82 5.83
C ASP A 30 9.53 0.23 5.51
N LEU A 31 9.47 1.37 6.20
CA LEU A 31 10.51 2.39 6.10
C LEU A 31 10.87 2.90 7.50
N THR A 32 12.09 2.57 7.93
CA THR A 32 12.56 2.86 9.28
C THR A 32 13.64 3.94 9.34
N SER A 33 14.46 4.03 8.29
CA SER A 33 15.62 4.92 8.23
C SER A 33 15.30 6.29 7.64
N ARG A 34 16.06 7.29 8.10
CA ARG A 34 16.13 8.62 7.46
C ARG A 34 17.13 8.69 6.30
N ASP A 35 17.77 7.57 5.97
CA ASP A 35 18.73 7.49 4.87
C ASP A 35 18.03 7.80 3.54
N THR A 36 18.62 8.72 2.77
CA THR A 36 17.99 9.22 1.54
C THR A 36 18.02 8.18 0.42
N LEU A 37 18.96 7.24 0.41
CA LEU A 37 18.99 6.14 -0.56
C LEU A 37 17.86 5.13 -0.30
N GLU A 38 17.56 4.83 0.96
CA GLU A 38 16.42 3.99 1.32
C GLU A 38 15.09 4.66 0.97
N GLN A 39 14.95 5.95 1.28
CA GLN A 39 13.78 6.75 0.91
C GLN A 39 13.58 6.81 -0.62
N LYS A 40 14.66 7.01 -1.38
CA LYS A 40 14.60 6.96 -2.84
C LYS A 40 14.21 5.55 -3.33
N ALA A 41 14.71 4.51 -2.69
CA ALA A 41 14.42 3.14 -3.06
C ALA A 41 12.93 2.80 -2.87
N VAL A 42 12.30 3.22 -1.76
CA VAL A 42 10.86 2.94 -1.54
C VAL A 42 10.00 3.63 -2.60
N LEU A 43 10.31 4.88 -2.95
CA LEU A 43 9.59 5.61 -4.00
C LEU A 43 9.77 4.98 -5.38
N ARG A 44 10.98 4.49 -5.68
CA ARG A 44 11.22 3.69 -6.89
C ARG A 44 10.33 2.45 -6.89
N TRP A 45 10.32 1.68 -5.81
CA TRP A 45 9.55 0.44 -5.74
C TRP A 45 8.03 0.66 -5.82
N LEU A 46 7.51 1.74 -5.24
CA LEU A 46 6.12 2.15 -5.46
C LEU A 46 5.81 2.33 -6.96
N ARG A 47 6.71 2.96 -7.72
CA ARG A 47 6.56 3.14 -9.17
C ARG A 47 6.63 1.83 -9.92
N GLU A 48 7.61 0.97 -9.61
CA GLU A 48 7.78 -0.33 -10.26
C GLU A 48 6.58 -1.27 -10.00
N VAL A 49 6.10 -1.33 -8.76
CA VAL A 49 4.90 -2.12 -8.40
C VAL A 49 3.66 -1.52 -9.07
N GLY A 50 3.46 -0.20 -9.01
CA GLY A 50 2.34 0.45 -9.69
C GLY A 50 2.34 0.27 -11.22
N THR A 51 3.51 0.16 -11.84
CA THR A 51 3.65 -0.08 -13.28
C THR A 51 3.36 -1.54 -13.64
N SER A 52 3.90 -2.48 -12.87
CA SER A 52 3.72 -3.92 -13.12
C SER A 52 2.37 -4.44 -12.64
N SER A 53 1.73 -3.77 -11.69
CA SER A 53 0.46 -4.14 -11.07
C SER A 53 -0.36 -2.88 -10.70
N PRO A 54 -1.07 -2.26 -11.67
CA PRO A 54 -1.80 -1.00 -11.44
C PRO A 54 -2.90 -1.08 -10.37
N GLU A 55 -3.46 -2.26 -10.13
CA GLU A 55 -4.49 -2.52 -9.12
C GLU A 55 -3.91 -2.85 -7.74
N ALA A 56 -2.58 -2.90 -7.59
CA ALA A 56 -1.95 -3.21 -6.31
C ALA A 56 -2.24 -2.11 -5.28
N GLN A 57 -2.67 -2.52 -4.08
CA GLN A 57 -2.82 -1.64 -2.93
C GLN A 57 -1.47 -1.55 -2.24
N MET A 58 -0.89 -0.36 -2.20
CA MET A 58 0.45 -0.12 -1.68
C MET A 58 0.40 0.81 -0.47
N GLU A 59 1.10 0.42 0.58
CA GLU A 59 1.20 1.21 1.80
C GLU A 59 2.67 1.38 2.17
N VAL A 60 3.09 2.60 2.47
CA VAL A 60 4.39 2.87 3.08
C VAL A 60 4.17 3.14 4.56
N VAL A 61 4.57 2.19 5.40
CA VAL A 61 4.45 2.27 6.85
C VAL A 61 5.78 2.73 7.43
N MET A 62 5.76 3.93 8.00
CA MET A 62 6.94 4.63 8.47
C MET A 62 6.98 4.65 10.00
N TYR A 63 8.05 4.09 10.56
CA TYR A 63 8.36 4.14 11.99
C TYR A 63 9.86 4.41 12.18
N GLY A 64 10.35 4.46 13.42
CA GLY A 64 11.71 4.91 13.68
C GLY A 64 11.91 6.37 13.26
N LYS A 65 12.58 6.60 12.12
CA LYS A 65 12.79 7.93 11.51
C LYS A 65 12.44 8.00 10.01
N GLY A 66 11.86 6.93 9.45
CA GLY A 66 11.44 6.88 8.05
C GLY A 66 10.41 7.94 7.67
N PHE A 67 9.63 8.41 8.64
CA PHE A 67 8.60 9.44 8.45
C PHE A 67 9.18 10.79 7.99
N GLU A 68 10.49 11.02 8.13
CA GLU A 68 11.13 12.23 7.60
C GLU A 68 10.93 12.35 6.08
N LEU A 69 10.70 11.23 5.35
CA LEU A 69 10.33 11.22 3.93
C LEU A 69 9.11 12.09 3.60
N VAL A 70 8.15 12.18 4.52
CA VAL A 70 6.88 12.89 4.30
C VAL A 70 6.80 14.21 5.09
N MET A 71 7.95 14.72 5.56
CA MET A 71 8.07 16.04 6.21
C MET A 71 8.55 17.09 5.20
N PRO A 72 7.74 18.11 4.88
CA PRO A 72 8.09 19.13 3.89
C PRO A 72 9.43 19.83 4.10
N GLU A 73 9.82 20.04 5.36
CA GLU A 73 11.06 20.74 5.73
C GLU A 73 12.31 19.84 5.78
N ARG A 74 12.14 18.50 5.69
CA ARG A 74 13.25 17.54 5.89
C ARG A 74 13.50 16.60 4.73
N SER A 75 12.50 16.36 3.89
CA SER A 75 12.62 15.42 2.77
C SER A 75 13.06 16.12 1.49
N ALA A 76 14.05 15.52 0.82
CA ALA A 76 14.43 15.89 -0.54
C ALA A 76 13.44 15.38 -1.60
N TYR A 77 12.46 14.55 -1.22
CA TYR A 77 11.60 13.79 -2.14
C TYR A 77 10.12 14.19 -2.06
N ILE A 78 9.79 15.36 -1.51
CA ILE A 78 8.40 15.80 -1.34
C ILE A 78 7.64 15.87 -2.67
N ALA A 79 8.30 16.24 -3.76
CA ALA A 79 7.70 16.23 -5.09
C ALA A 79 7.31 14.80 -5.52
N ASP A 80 8.20 13.82 -5.29
CA ASP A 80 7.95 12.41 -5.63
C ASP A 80 6.86 11.80 -4.74
N VAL A 81 6.84 12.13 -3.44
CA VAL A 81 5.78 11.70 -2.52
C VAL A 81 4.43 12.25 -2.98
N LYS A 82 4.34 13.55 -3.31
CA LYS A 82 3.12 14.17 -3.83
C LYS A 82 2.65 13.52 -5.14
N GLU A 83 3.58 13.16 -6.02
CA GLU A 83 3.27 12.43 -7.25
C GLU A 83 2.69 11.05 -6.93
N ALA A 84 3.33 10.29 -6.03
CA ALA A 84 2.85 8.98 -5.61
C ALA A 84 1.44 9.05 -4.98
N MET A 85 1.15 10.10 -4.20
CA MET A 85 -0.16 10.32 -3.56
C MET A 85 -1.29 10.63 -4.55
N LYS A 86 -1.00 10.91 -5.83
CA LYS A 86 -2.05 11.01 -6.86
C LYS A 86 -2.68 9.66 -7.18
N ASN A 87 -1.98 8.56 -6.91
CA ASN A 87 -2.52 7.23 -7.06
C ASN A 87 -3.38 6.89 -5.82
N PRO A 88 -4.71 6.68 -5.96
CA PRO A 88 -5.58 6.36 -4.84
C PRO A 88 -5.24 5.01 -4.17
N ASN A 89 -4.46 4.15 -4.82
CA ASN A 89 -4.01 2.88 -4.27
C ASN A 89 -2.72 2.99 -3.45
N VAL A 90 -2.11 4.18 -3.34
CA VAL A 90 -0.89 4.42 -2.55
C VAL A 90 -1.24 5.20 -1.29
N THR A 91 -0.87 4.68 -0.12
CA THR A 91 -1.01 5.39 1.15
C THR A 91 0.32 5.50 1.89
N PHE A 92 0.48 6.60 2.62
CA PHE A 92 1.62 6.86 3.50
C PHE A 92 1.12 6.93 4.93
N LYS A 93 1.58 6.01 5.77
CA LYS A 93 1.16 5.87 7.17
C LYS A 93 2.34 6.07 8.10
N VAL A 94 2.18 6.91 9.10
CA VAL A 94 3.24 7.21 10.09
C VAL A 94 2.84 6.69 11.47
N CYS A 95 3.77 6.00 12.12
CA CYS A 95 3.62 5.52 13.49
C CYS A 95 3.54 6.67 14.51
N ALA A 96 2.46 6.73 15.27
CA ALA A 96 2.24 7.74 16.30
C ALA A 96 3.25 7.64 17.45
N ILE A 97 3.70 6.42 17.80
CA ILE A 97 4.79 6.21 18.77
C ILE A 97 6.09 6.83 18.24
N ALA A 98 6.42 6.65 16.96
CA ALA A 98 7.61 7.22 16.35
C ALA A 98 7.57 8.77 16.35
N LEU A 99 6.42 9.37 16.04
CA LEU A 99 6.24 10.82 16.11
C LEU A 99 6.48 11.35 17.53
N ARG A 100 5.86 10.71 18.53
CA ARG A 100 6.04 11.08 19.95
C ARG A 100 7.49 10.97 20.40
N ASN A 101 8.17 9.87 20.04
CA ASN A 101 9.57 9.64 20.40
C ASN A 101 10.53 10.67 19.77
N ASN A 102 10.12 11.33 18.68
CA ASN A 102 10.93 12.33 17.98
C ASN A 102 10.39 13.77 18.16
N ASN A 103 9.38 13.99 19.01
CA ASN A 103 8.73 15.28 19.25
C ASN A 103 8.20 15.95 17.95
N ILE A 104 7.65 15.16 17.04
CA ILE A 104 7.07 15.64 15.79
C ILE A 104 5.54 15.69 15.89
N ALA A 105 4.96 16.82 15.51
CA ALA A 105 3.52 16.98 15.41
C ALA A 105 3.02 16.52 14.02
N GLN A 106 1.80 15.97 13.96
CA GLN A 106 1.20 15.55 12.68
C GLN A 106 1.06 16.72 11.68
N SER A 107 0.91 17.95 12.15
CA SER A 107 0.87 19.15 11.30
C SER A 107 2.19 19.44 10.56
N GLN A 108 3.30 18.82 10.97
CA GLN A 108 4.59 18.91 10.28
C GLN A 108 4.72 17.89 9.14
N LEU A 109 3.73 17.02 8.96
CA LEU A 109 3.69 16.04 7.88
C LEU A 109 2.92 16.63 6.68
N LEU A 110 3.17 16.06 5.50
CA LEU A 110 2.44 16.41 4.30
C LEU A 110 0.93 16.11 4.46
N ALA A 111 0.08 17.01 3.96
CA ALA A 111 -1.37 16.79 3.95
C ALA A 111 -1.73 15.50 3.18
N GLY A 112 -2.60 14.68 3.77
CA GLY A 112 -2.98 13.37 3.23
C GLY A 112 -2.17 12.19 3.77
N VAL A 113 -1.08 12.45 4.51
CA VAL A 113 -0.40 11.41 5.31
C VAL A 113 -1.29 11.00 6.48
N GLN A 114 -1.43 9.70 6.66
CA GLN A 114 -2.19 9.11 7.75
C GLN A 114 -1.29 8.77 8.93
N THR A 115 -1.87 8.67 10.12
CA THR A 115 -1.18 8.19 11.32
C THR A 115 -1.81 6.89 11.79
N VAL A 116 -0.98 5.96 12.24
CA VAL A 116 -1.38 4.70 12.87
C VAL A 116 -0.85 4.64 14.30
N PRO A 117 -1.54 4.00 15.26
CA PRO A 117 -1.09 3.95 16.65
C PRO A 117 0.31 3.34 16.80
N ASP A 118 0.57 2.23 16.12
CA ASP A 118 1.84 1.50 16.12
C ASP A 118 2.15 1.01 14.69
N GLY A 119 3.27 1.46 14.13
CA GLY A 119 3.70 1.08 12.78
C GLY A 119 4.19 -0.35 12.66
N ILE A 120 4.70 -0.97 13.73
CA ILE A 120 5.11 -2.39 13.65
C ILE A 120 3.86 -3.27 13.62
N TYR A 121 2.85 -2.92 14.42
CA TYR A 121 1.56 -3.61 14.41
C TYR A 121 0.85 -3.50 13.05
N GLU A 122 0.96 -2.35 12.38
CA GLU A 122 0.38 -2.16 11.03
C GLU A 122 0.99 -3.09 9.96
N LEU A 123 2.19 -3.63 10.18
CA LEU A 123 2.85 -4.54 9.23
C LEU A 123 2.32 -5.99 9.30
N VAL A 124 1.63 -6.39 10.38
CA VAL A 124 1.33 -7.81 10.71
C VAL A 124 -0.15 -8.15 10.75
#